data_AF-A0A7C9AP69-F1
#
_entry.id   AF-A0A7C9AP69-F1
#
_cell.length_a   1.000
_cell.length_b   1.000
_cell.length_c   1.000
_cell.angle_alpha   90.00
_cell.angle_beta   90.00
_cell.angle_gamma   90.00
#
_symmetry.space_group_name_H-M   'P 1'
#
loop_
_entity.id
_entity.type
_entity.pdbx_description
1 polymer ?
#
loop_
_entity_poly.entity_id
_entity_poly.type
_entity_poly.pdbx_seq_one_letter_code
_entity_poly.pdbx_strand_id
1 'polypeptide(L)'
;VKIRESVKYAKGSESRKLLFHRCVRRVVPVIKETKALWLDVPTRWNSTYYMLDRALIYRRVFKELYLADPLYRSFPTDEEWERVARIHELLGPFCDITDMFSGSEYPTANLYFENV
;
A
#
# COMPACT_ATOMS: atom_id res chain seq x y z
N VAL A 1 6.52 -0.85 -10.10
CA VAL A 1 6.30 -2.19 -10.70
C VAL A 1 6.44 -3.31 -9.66
N LYS A 2 7.60 -3.47 -9.00
CA LYS A 2 7.82 -4.56 -8.03
C LYS A 2 6.84 -4.62 -6.86
N ILE A 3 6.37 -3.47 -6.35
CA ILE A 3 5.32 -3.42 -5.31
C ILE A 3 4.03 -4.09 -5.80
N ARG A 4 3.54 -3.71 -6.99
CA ARG A 4 2.35 -4.30 -7.60
C ARG A 4 2.48 -5.81 -7.77
N GLU A 5 3.63 -6.26 -8.27
CA GLU A 5 3.89 -7.71 -8.42
C GLU A 5 3.98 -8.43 -7.08
N SER A 6 4.50 -7.79 -6.04
CA SER A 6 4.51 -8.34 -4.68
C SER A 6 3.11 -8.53 -4.11
N VAL A 7 2.24 -7.54 -4.31
CA VAL A 7 0.83 -7.63 -3.90
C VAL A 7 0.10 -8.72 -4.70
N LYS A 8 0.29 -8.78 -6.02
CA LYS A 8 -0.26 -9.86 -6.86
C LYS A 8 0.22 -11.23 -6.41
N TYR A 9 1.51 -11.37 -6.10
CA TYR A 9 2.08 -12.61 -5.62
C TYR A 9 1.39 -13.07 -4.34
N ALA A 10 1.36 -12.21 -3.32
CA ALA A 10 0.76 -12.53 -2.02
C ALA A 10 -0.75 -12.88 -2.12
N LYS A 11 -1.48 -12.26 -3.06
CA LYS A 11 -2.92 -12.51 -3.26
C LYS A 11 -3.25 -13.61 -4.28
N GLY A 12 -2.27 -14.08 -5.04
CA GLY A 12 -2.50 -14.83 -6.29
C GLY A 12 -3.00 -16.26 -6.14
N SER A 13 -2.74 -16.92 -5.00
CA SER A 13 -3.26 -18.27 -4.70
C SER A 13 -3.53 -18.42 -3.21
N GLU A 14 -4.34 -19.41 -2.83
CA GLU A 14 -4.63 -19.66 -1.42
C GLU A 14 -3.38 -20.07 -0.63
N SER A 15 -2.51 -20.88 -1.24
CA SER A 15 -1.21 -21.24 -0.66
C SER A 15 -0.33 -20.01 -0.38
N ARG A 16 -0.26 -19.04 -1.32
CA ARG A 16 0.51 -17.81 -1.14
C ARG A 16 -0.11 -16.88 -0.10
N LYS A 17 -1.44 -16.79 -0.03
CA LYS A 17 -2.12 -16.05 1.05
C LYS A 17 -1.80 -16.66 2.41
N LEU A 18 -1.91 -17.98 2.57
CA LEU A 18 -1.59 -18.66 3.83
C LEU A 18 -0.12 -18.43 4.23
N LEU A 19 0.79 -18.49 3.26
CA LEU A 19 2.21 -18.20 3.50
C LEU A 19 2.43 -16.74 3.92
N PHE A 20 1.77 -15.78 3.26
CA PHE A 20 1.83 -14.38 3.63
C PHE A 20 1.33 -14.16 5.06
N HIS A 21 0.19 -14.75 5.45
CA HIS A 21 -0.33 -14.68 6.82
C HIS A 21 0.66 -15.29 7.83
N ARG A 22 1.34 -16.39 7.48
CA ARG A 22 2.40 -16.96 8.32
C ARG A 22 3.56 -15.98 8.50
N CYS A 23 3.96 -15.28 7.43
CA CYS A 23 4.99 -14.24 7.50
C CYS A 23 4.54 -13.04 8.34
N VAL A 24 3.28 -12.61 8.22
CA VAL A 24 2.68 -11.57 9.09
C VAL A 24 2.84 -11.98 10.54
N ARG A 25 2.43 -13.20 10.92
CA ARG A 25 2.53 -13.72 12.30
C ARG A 25 3.95 -13.67 12.88
N ARG A 26 4.99 -13.79 12.06
CA ARG A 26 6.39 -13.71 12.51
C ARG A 26 6.85 -12.29 12.86
N VAL A 27 6.24 -11.28 12.25
CA VAL A 27 6.64 -9.87 12.44
C VAL A 27 5.52 -9.01 13.03
N VAL A 28 4.44 -9.64 13.55
CA VAL A 28 3.34 -8.97 14.28
C VAL A 28 3.84 -7.93 15.28
N PRO A 29 4.88 -8.18 16.11
CA PRO A 29 5.35 -7.19 17.09
C PRO A 29 5.80 -5.85 16.48
N VAL A 30 6.06 -5.82 15.17
CA VAL A 30 6.51 -4.62 14.44
C VAL A 30 5.37 -3.93 13.69
N ILE A 31 4.31 -4.66 13.35
CA ILE A 31 3.20 -4.13 12.55
C ILE A 31 2.27 -3.36 13.49
N LYS A 32 2.25 -2.04 13.33
CA LYS A 32 1.41 -1.15 14.15
C LYS A 32 -0.09 -1.26 13.83
N GLU A 33 -0.42 -1.57 12.57
CA GLU A 33 -1.79 -1.61 12.10
C GLU A 33 -1.96 -2.73 11.07
N THR A 34 -2.98 -3.56 11.23
CA THR A 34 -3.30 -4.62 10.28
C THR A 34 -4.34 -4.15 9.28
N LYS A 35 -3.95 -4.08 8.01
CA LYS A 35 -4.77 -3.58 6.92
C LYS A 35 -4.72 -4.58 5.75
N ALA A 36 -5.83 -4.83 5.06
CA ALA A 36 -5.78 -5.75 3.91
C ALA A 36 -4.86 -5.22 2.80
N LEU A 37 -4.12 -6.11 2.13
CA LEU A 37 -3.32 -5.74 0.96
C LEU A 37 -4.21 -5.16 -0.15
N TRP A 38 -3.81 -4.02 -0.69
CA TRP A 38 -4.52 -3.29 -1.73
C TRP A 38 -3.81 -3.43 -3.08
N LEU A 39 -4.50 -3.92 -4.11
CA LEU A 39 -3.99 -3.95 -5.47
C LEU A 39 -4.51 -2.73 -6.21
N ASP A 40 -3.62 -1.96 -6.83
CA ASP A 40 -3.99 -0.74 -7.53
C ASP A 40 -4.73 -1.01 -8.84
N VAL A 41 -5.54 -0.05 -9.25
CA VAL A 41 -6.14 0.08 -10.57
C VAL A 41 -5.24 1.01 -11.39
N PRO A 42 -4.63 0.55 -12.50
CA PRO A 42 -3.60 1.32 -13.21
C PRO A 42 -4.01 2.73 -13.65
N THR A 43 -5.31 2.97 -13.84
CA THR A 43 -5.86 4.24 -14.30
C THR A 43 -6.28 5.18 -13.16
N ARG A 44 -6.12 4.78 -11.89
CA ARG A 44 -6.57 5.56 -10.72
C ARG A 44 -5.45 5.73 -9.71
N TRP A 45 -4.85 6.91 -9.67
CA TRP A 45 -3.71 7.20 -8.79
C TRP A 45 -4.04 7.02 -7.29
N ASN A 46 -5.27 7.30 -6.83
CA ASN A 46 -5.70 7.04 -5.43
C ASN A 46 -5.48 5.57 -5.04
N SER A 47 -5.81 4.66 -5.94
CA SER A 47 -5.63 3.23 -5.69
C SER A 47 -4.15 2.83 -5.66
N THR A 48 -3.28 3.55 -6.38
CA THR A 48 -1.83 3.42 -6.28
C THR A 48 -1.35 3.91 -4.91
N TYR A 49 -1.81 5.08 -4.45
CA TYR A 49 -1.49 5.58 -3.11
C TYR A 49 -1.84 4.55 -2.03
N TYR A 50 -3.07 4.03 -2.03
CA TYR A 50 -3.48 2.98 -1.08
C TYR A 50 -2.64 1.71 -1.19
N MET A 51 -2.24 1.27 -2.39
CA MET A 51 -1.32 0.14 -2.52
C MET A 51 0.03 0.42 -1.87
N LEU A 52 0.60 1.62 -2.06
CA LEU A 52 1.89 1.98 -1.50
C LEU A 52 1.82 2.09 0.03
N ASP A 53 0.77 2.71 0.58
CA ASP A 53 0.49 2.80 2.03
C ASP A 53 0.54 1.40 2.66
N ARG A 54 -0.23 0.45 2.13
CA ARG A 54 -0.24 -0.94 2.62
C ARG A 54 1.12 -1.61 2.44
N ALA A 55 1.77 -1.42 1.30
CA ALA A 55 3.06 -2.05 1.03
C ALA A 55 4.16 -1.60 2.01
N LEU A 56 4.15 -0.32 2.41
CA LEU A 56 5.09 0.23 3.40
C LEU A 56 4.86 -0.38 4.78
N ILE A 57 3.60 -0.50 5.23
CA ILE A 57 3.25 -1.21 6.48
C ILE A 57 3.80 -2.64 6.48
N TYR A 58 3.69 -3.33 5.34
CA TYR A 58 4.08 -4.73 5.18
C TYR A 58 5.51 -4.93 4.66
N ARG A 59 6.37 -3.91 4.60
CA ARG A 59 7.75 -4.04 4.07
C ARG A 59 8.52 -5.21 4.69
N ARG A 60 8.46 -5.36 6.02
CA ARG A 60 9.12 -6.48 6.72
C ARG A 60 8.48 -7.84 6.41
N VAL A 61 7.17 -7.88 6.20
CA VAL A 61 6.47 -9.11 5.79
C VAL A 61 6.89 -9.54 4.39
N PHE A 62 7.03 -8.60 3.45
CA PHE A 62 7.55 -8.91 2.13
C PHE A 62 9.00 -9.41 2.19
N LYS A 63 9.82 -8.90 3.11
CA LYS A 63 11.16 -9.45 3.36
C LYS A 63 11.11 -10.89 3.87
N GLU A 64 10.25 -11.19 4.85
CA GLU A 64 10.04 -12.56 5.33
C GLU A 64 9.52 -13.49 4.23
N LEU A 65 8.61 -13.01 3.39
CA LEU A 65 8.09 -13.77 2.24
C LEU A 65 9.21 -14.10 1.25
N TYR A 66 10.12 -13.15 1.00
CA TYR A 66 11.27 -13.34 0.12
C TYR A 66 12.23 -14.41 0.65
N LEU A 67 12.43 -14.46 1.96
CA LEU A 67 13.24 -15.49 2.60
C LEU A 67 12.53 -16.85 2.67
N ALA A 68 11.21 -16.86 2.80
CA ALA A 68 10.42 -18.08 2.97
C ALA A 68 10.05 -18.78 1.64
N ASP A 69 9.99 -18.05 0.53
CA ASP A 69 9.52 -18.56 -0.76
C ASP A 69 10.48 -18.21 -1.91
N PRO A 70 11.27 -19.19 -2.40
CA PRO A 70 12.16 -18.99 -3.54
C PRO A 70 11.47 -18.56 -4.85
N LEU A 71 10.15 -18.77 -4.97
CA LEU A 71 9.38 -18.36 -6.14
C LEU A 71 9.02 -16.86 -6.10
N TYR A 72 9.10 -16.22 -4.94
CA TYR A 72 8.87 -14.78 -4.83
C TYR A 72 10.13 -13.99 -5.19
N ARG A 73 10.16 -13.44 -6.41
CA ARG A 73 11.34 -12.73 -6.96
C ARG A 73 11.19 -11.21 -7.03
N SER A 74 10.03 -10.69 -6.63
CA SER A 74 9.68 -9.28 -6.83
C SER A 74 9.93 -8.40 -5.59
N PHE A 75 10.76 -8.86 -4.65
CA PHE A 75 11.13 -8.07 -3.49
C PHE A 75 11.91 -6.81 -3.93
N PRO A 76 11.48 -5.59 -3.54
CA PRO A 76 12.20 -4.36 -3.88
C PRO A 76 13.52 -4.22 -3.12
N THR A 77 14.50 -3.56 -3.74
CA THR A 77 15.74 -3.13 -3.07
C THR A 77 15.47 -2.01 -2.08
N ASP A 78 16.45 -1.69 -1.22
CA ASP A 78 16.30 -0.61 -0.25
C ASP A 78 16.11 0.77 -0.92
N GLU A 79 16.80 1.03 -2.03
CA GLU A 79 16.60 2.24 -2.86
C GLU A 79 15.19 2.30 -3.46
N GLU A 80 14.64 1.18 -3.92
CA GLU A 80 13.28 1.11 -4.43
C GLU A 80 12.25 1.36 -3.32
N TRP A 81 12.48 0.83 -2.11
CA TRP A 81 11.64 1.10 -0.95
C TRP A 81 11.67 2.58 -0.55
N GLU A 82 12.84 3.21 -0.60
CA GLU A 82 12.97 4.63 -0.33
C GLU A 82 12.23 5.48 -1.37
N ARG A 83 12.34 5.11 -2.65
CA ARG A 83 11.55 5.74 -3.72
C ARG A 83 10.04 5.58 -3.51
N VAL A 84 9.60 4.40 -3.06
CA VAL A 84 8.18 4.15 -2.73
C VAL A 84 7.72 5.06 -1.59
N ALA A 85 8.53 5.21 -0.54
CA ALA A 85 8.22 6.12 0.56
C ALA A 85 8.07 7.57 0.09
N ARG A 86 9.00 8.06 -0.74
CA ARG A 86 8.93 9.42 -1.30
C ARG A 86 7.70 9.64 -2.19
N ILE A 87 7.34 8.66 -3.03
CA ILE A 87 6.12 8.76 -3.86
C ILE A 87 4.87 8.74 -2.99
N HIS A 88 4.83 7.89 -1.97
CA HIS A 88 3.72 7.84 -1.03
C HIS A 88 3.53 9.19 -0.30
N GLU A 89 4.61 9.77 0.20
CA GLU A 89 4.62 11.09 0.83
C GLU A 89 4.15 12.19 -0.13
N LEU A 90 4.63 12.18 -1.37
CA LEU A 90 4.21 13.13 -2.41
C LEU A 90 2.70 13.03 -2.72
N LEU A 91 2.15 11.82 -2.73
CA LEU A 91 0.73 11.58 -3.07
C LEU A 91 -0.22 11.80 -1.88
N GLY A 92 0.28 11.77 -0.65
CA GLY A 92 -0.53 11.90 0.58
C GLY A 92 -1.46 13.11 0.57
N PRO A 93 -0.94 14.35 0.41
CA PRO A 93 -1.77 15.55 0.42
C PRO A 93 -2.87 15.54 -0.66
N PHE A 94 -2.58 15.01 -1.85
CA PHE A 94 -3.59 14.91 -2.90
C PHE A 94 -4.69 13.93 -2.52
N CYS A 95 -4.37 12.83 -1.84
CA CYS A 95 -5.35 11.86 -1.37
C CYS A 95 -6.29 12.52 -0.35
N ASP A 96 -5.73 13.22 0.63
CA ASP A 96 -6.50 13.92 1.67
C ASP A 96 -7.45 14.96 1.05
N ILE A 97 -6.95 15.76 0.10
CA ILE A 97 -7.77 16.73 -0.66
C ILE A 97 -8.89 16.00 -1.42
N THR A 98 -8.56 14.91 -2.12
CA THR A 98 -9.56 14.18 -2.92
C THR A 98 -10.63 13.57 -2.04
N ASP A 99 -10.28 13.03 -0.88
CA ASP A 99 -11.24 12.45 0.06
C ASP A 99 -12.15 13.55 0.64
N MET A 100 -11.63 14.74 0.91
CA MET A 100 -12.42 15.92 1.31
C MET A 100 -13.42 16.36 0.23
N PHE A 101 -12.98 16.47 -1.02
CA PHE A 101 -13.85 16.86 -2.15
C PHE A 101 -14.82 15.75 -2.59
N SER A 102 -14.56 14.50 -2.20
CA SER A 102 -15.45 13.37 -2.49
C SER A 102 -16.56 13.21 -1.44
N GLY A 103 -16.55 14.04 -0.39
CA GLY A 103 -17.62 14.08 0.62
C GLY A 103 -18.95 14.49 -0.01
N SER A 104 -19.99 13.68 0.20
CA SER A 104 -21.35 13.94 -0.29
C SER A 104 -22.27 14.59 0.76
N GLU A 105 -21.79 14.76 1.99
CA GLU A 105 -22.59 15.22 3.14
C GLU A 105 -22.54 16.74 3.34
N TYR A 106 -21.71 17.47 2.60
CA TYR A 106 -21.59 18.93 2.70
C TYR A 106 -21.24 19.57 1.34
N PRO A 107 -21.56 20.87 1.12
CA PRO A 107 -21.11 21.59 -0.06
C PRO A 107 -19.58 21.67 -0.08
N THR A 108 -18.95 21.03 -1.05
CA THR A 108 -17.49 20.93 -1.16
C THR A 108 -16.83 22.25 -1.57
N ALA A 109 -17.57 23.17 -2.19
CA ALA A 109 -17.05 24.49 -2.57
C ALA A 109 -16.79 25.40 -1.35
N ASN A 110 -17.65 25.37 -0.32
CA ASN A 110 -17.55 26.29 0.83
C ASN A 110 -16.36 26.00 1.76
N LEU A 111 -15.80 24.79 1.71
CA LEU A 111 -14.63 24.42 2.55
C LEU A 111 -13.29 24.84 1.94
N TYR A 112 -13.25 25.05 0.62
CA TYR A 112 -12.03 25.49 -0.07
C TYR A 112 -12.01 27.00 -0.32
N PHE A 113 -13.19 27.61 -0.44
CA PHE A 113 -13.37 29.05 -0.54
C PHE A 113 -13.88 29.60 0.79
N GLU A 114 -13.05 29.58 1.83
CA GLU A 114 -13.31 30.43 2.99
C GLU A 114 -13.11 31.90 2.55
N ASN A 115 -14.23 32.57 2.23
CA ASN A 115 -14.39 33.97 1.77
C ASN A 115 -14.39 34.20 0.25
N VAL A 116 -15.51 33.88 -0.41
CA VAL A 116 -15.97 34.62 -1.60
C VAL A 116 -17.29 35.30 -1.26
#